data_AF-A0A521RAZ1-F1
#
_entry.id   AF-A0A521RAZ1-F1
#
_cell.length_a   1.000
_cell.length_b   1.000
_cell.length_c   1.000
_cell.angle_alpha   90.00
_cell.angle_beta   90.00
_cell.angle_gamma   90.00
#
_symmetry.space_group_name_H-M   'P 1'
#
loop_
_entity.id
_entity.type
_entity.pdbx_description
1 polymer ?
#
loop_
_entity_poly.entity_id
_entity_poly.type
_entity_poly.pdbx_seq_one_letter_code
_entity_poly.pdbx_strand_id
1 'polypeptide(L)'
;MKIPALHARSAILFVTLVCAPLAQAQNGMTEEQMQKMMANAGKLQACMQNIDPAVMQRLEEKGNAMQTEIKTLCAAGKRDEALQKAMVYGKEMSESGDFKQLRDCGEMAVAMAPGFIANNPGNPDAGHVCDAN
;
A
#
# COMPACT_ATOMS: atom_id res chain seq x y z
N MET A 1 -25.68 -29.79 58.35
CA MET A 1 -24.91 -29.34 57.16
C MET A 1 -25.90 -29.08 56.04
N LYS A 2 -26.06 -27.81 55.64
CA LYS A 2 -26.99 -27.36 54.58
C LYS A 2 -26.15 -26.98 53.37
N ILE A 3 -26.33 -27.67 52.25
CA ILE A 3 -25.84 -27.25 50.94
C ILE A 3 -27.08 -26.98 50.10
N PRO A 4 -27.52 -25.71 49.93
CA PRO A 4 -28.65 -25.41 49.08
C PRO A 4 -28.22 -25.49 47.60
N ALA A 5 -28.89 -26.36 46.88
CA ALA A 5 -29.02 -26.32 45.44
C ALA A 5 -29.75 -25.03 45.03
N LEU A 6 -29.03 -23.98 44.59
CA LEU A 6 -29.67 -22.86 43.89
C LEU A 6 -28.72 -21.87 43.17
N HIS A 7 -27.67 -22.30 42.48
CA HIS A 7 -26.88 -21.33 41.67
C HIS A 7 -26.47 -21.83 40.28
N ALA A 8 -27.15 -22.86 39.75
CA ALA A 8 -26.94 -23.34 38.37
C ALA A 8 -27.76 -22.59 37.30
N ARG A 9 -28.47 -21.50 37.67
CA ARG A 9 -29.31 -20.73 36.72
C ARG A 9 -29.05 -19.23 36.72
N SER A 10 -28.05 -18.76 37.48
CA SER A 10 -27.78 -17.33 37.68
C SER A 10 -26.40 -16.90 37.16
N ALA A 11 -25.86 -17.60 36.16
CA ALA A 11 -24.64 -17.22 35.44
C ALA A 11 -24.90 -16.90 33.95
N ILE A 12 -26.17 -16.90 33.52
CA ILE A 12 -26.61 -16.49 32.17
C ILE A 12 -27.45 -15.22 32.30
N LEU A 13 -26.93 -14.19 32.97
CA LEU A 13 -27.57 -12.86 32.97
C LEU A 13 -26.62 -11.69 33.21
N PHE A 14 -25.29 -11.90 33.13
CA PHE A 14 -24.30 -10.86 33.44
C PHE A 14 -23.19 -10.69 32.39
N VAL A 15 -23.38 -11.21 31.17
CA VAL A 15 -22.43 -11.04 30.04
C VAL A 15 -23.15 -10.45 28.81
N THR A 16 -24.13 -9.58 29.03
CA THR A 16 -24.85 -8.88 27.94
C THR A 16 -24.86 -7.37 28.09
N LEU A 17 -24.11 -6.80 29.05
CA LEU A 17 -24.15 -5.36 29.36
C LEU A 17 -22.77 -4.68 29.29
N VAL A 18 -21.98 -4.99 28.25
CA VAL A 18 -20.86 -4.13 27.81
C VAL A 18 -20.85 -4.07 26.27
N CYS A 19 -21.98 -3.67 25.70
CA CYS A 19 -22.03 -3.03 24.38
C CYS A 19 -22.61 -1.64 24.61
N ALA A 20 -21.85 -0.80 25.30
CA ALA A 20 -22.00 0.63 25.10
C ALA A 20 -21.63 0.88 23.63
N PRO A 21 -22.51 1.47 22.82
CA PRO A 21 -22.14 1.85 21.47
C PRO A 21 -21.12 2.98 21.63
N LEU A 22 -19.84 2.66 21.45
CA LEU A 22 -18.91 3.64 20.93
C LEU A 22 -19.38 3.91 19.49
N ALA A 23 -20.40 4.75 19.38
CA ALA A 23 -20.65 5.57 18.21
C ALA A 23 -19.48 6.55 18.12
N GLN A 24 -18.32 6.02 17.76
CA GLN A 24 -17.10 6.78 17.54
C GLN A 24 -16.88 6.85 16.03
N ALA A 25 -16.94 8.10 15.56
CA ALA A 25 -16.64 8.53 14.21
C ALA A 25 -17.54 7.93 13.11
N GLN A 26 -18.73 8.52 12.94
CA GLN A 26 -19.33 8.59 11.60
C GLN A 26 -18.37 9.37 10.69
N ASN A 27 -17.39 8.66 10.12
CA ASN A 27 -16.73 9.10 8.90
C ASN A 27 -17.85 9.37 7.89
N GLY A 28 -17.91 10.59 7.37
CA GLY A 28 -18.96 11.10 6.47
C GLY A 28 -18.97 10.46 5.08
N MET A 29 -18.83 9.13 5.00
CA MET A 29 -18.98 8.36 3.77
C MET A 29 -20.40 7.81 3.66
N THR A 30 -21.02 7.99 2.50
CA THR A 30 -22.32 7.37 2.21
C THR A 30 -22.19 5.87 1.99
N GLU A 31 -23.29 5.13 2.12
CA GLU A 31 -23.33 3.69 1.85
C GLU A 31 -22.89 3.37 0.41
N GLU A 32 -23.30 4.19 -0.55
CA GLU A 32 -22.84 4.10 -1.95
C GLU A 32 -21.32 4.28 -2.11
N GLN A 33 -20.73 5.22 -1.36
CA GLN A 33 -19.28 5.41 -1.35
C GLN A 33 -18.55 4.21 -0.75
N MET A 34 -19.11 3.59 0.29
CA MET A 34 -18.56 2.38 0.90
C MET A 34 -18.62 1.18 -0.06
N GLN A 35 -19.74 0.96 -0.74
CA GLN A 35 -19.89 -0.10 -1.73
C GLN A 35 -18.92 0.09 -2.91
N LYS A 36 -18.79 1.33 -3.40
CA LYS A 36 -17.84 1.67 -4.47
C LYS A 36 -16.41 1.41 -4.05
N MET A 37 -16.05 1.73 -2.81
CA MET A 37 -14.73 1.44 -2.25
C MET A 37 -14.45 -0.07 -2.16
N MET A 38 -15.41 -0.87 -1.69
CA MET A 38 -15.26 -2.34 -1.66
C MET A 38 -15.10 -2.94 -3.06
N ALA A 39 -15.93 -2.52 -4.02
CA ALA A 39 -15.83 -3.00 -5.40
C ALA A 39 -14.46 -2.63 -6.04
N ASN A 40 -13.98 -1.43 -5.74
CA ASN A 40 -12.68 -0.94 -6.17
C ASN A 40 -11.52 -1.74 -5.54
N ALA A 41 -11.59 -2.00 -4.24
CA ALA A 41 -10.60 -2.83 -3.54
C ALA A 41 -10.53 -4.25 -4.13
N GLY A 42 -11.68 -4.85 -4.47
CA GLY A 42 -11.74 -6.16 -5.11
C GLY A 42 -11.05 -6.18 -6.49
N LYS A 43 -11.24 -5.14 -7.30
CA LYS A 43 -10.55 -5.00 -8.60
C LYS A 43 -9.05 -4.87 -8.45
N LEU A 44 -8.59 -4.07 -7.48
CA LEU A 44 -7.15 -3.91 -7.20
C LEU A 44 -6.54 -5.23 -6.72
N GLN A 45 -7.21 -5.91 -5.80
CA GLN A 45 -6.77 -7.21 -5.29
C GLN A 45 -6.67 -8.25 -6.42
N ALA A 46 -7.67 -8.32 -7.29
CA ALA A 46 -7.63 -9.19 -8.46
C ALA A 46 -6.48 -8.82 -9.41
N CYS A 47 -6.20 -7.52 -9.61
CA CYS A 47 -5.08 -7.09 -10.44
C CYS A 47 -3.74 -7.57 -9.88
N MET A 48 -3.50 -7.37 -8.58
CA MET A 48 -2.29 -7.82 -7.88
C MET A 48 -2.13 -9.34 -7.89
N GLN A 49 -3.22 -10.09 -7.72
CA GLN A 49 -3.19 -11.56 -7.75
C GLN A 49 -2.82 -12.15 -9.12
N ASN A 50 -3.04 -11.40 -10.20
CA ASN A 50 -2.69 -11.82 -11.55
C ASN A 50 -1.24 -11.49 -11.94
N ILE A 51 -0.47 -10.85 -11.05
CA ILE A 51 0.95 -10.60 -11.27
C ILE A 51 1.73 -11.87 -10.91
N ASP A 52 2.56 -12.33 -11.83
CA ASP A 52 3.46 -13.47 -11.59
C ASP A 52 4.42 -13.14 -10.43
N PRO A 53 4.45 -13.95 -9.35
CA PRO A 53 5.38 -13.76 -8.24
C PRO A 53 6.85 -13.70 -8.68
N ALA A 54 7.24 -14.43 -9.73
CA ALA A 54 8.59 -14.38 -10.27
C ALA A 54 8.91 -13.04 -10.93
N VAL A 55 7.91 -12.36 -11.52
CA VAL A 55 8.07 -10.99 -12.03
C VAL A 55 8.35 -10.04 -10.87
N MET A 56 7.57 -10.13 -9.78
CA MET A 56 7.78 -9.27 -8.60
C MET A 56 9.17 -9.44 -8.01
N GLN A 57 9.65 -10.68 -7.88
CA GLN A 57 11.00 -10.95 -7.39
C GLN A 57 12.08 -10.36 -8.31
N ARG A 58 11.95 -10.50 -9.63
CA ARG A 58 12.91 -9.91 -10.58
C ARG A 58 12.90 -8.39 -10.53
N LEU A 59 11.73 -7.76 -10.39
CA LEU A 59 11.62 -6.32 -10.27
C LEU A 59 12.26 -5.82 -8.97
N GLU A 60 12.08 -6.54 -7.87
CA GLU A 60 12.73 -6.26 -6.59
C GLU A 60 14.26 -6.38 -6.69
N GLU A 61 14.77 -7.48 -7.23
CA GLU A 61 16.21 -7.70 -7.42
C GLU A 61 16.84 -6.60 -8.29
N LYS A 62 16.20 -6.26 -9.42
CA LYS A 62 16.64 -5.17 -10.30
C LYS A 62 16.62 -3.82 -9.59
N GLY A 63 15.54 -3.52 -8.86
CA GLY A 63 15.41 -2.28 -8.10
C GLY A 63 16.47 -2.13 -7.02
N ASN A 64 16.76 -3.21 -6.29
CA ASN A 64 17.79 -3.24 -5.26
C ASN A 64 19.18 -3.05 -5.86
N ALA A 65 19.50 -3.76 -6.95
CA ALA A 65 20.78 -3.61 -7.63
C ALA A 65 21.00 -2.18 -8.13
N MET A 66 19.98 -1.58 -8.75
CA MET A 66 19.98 -0.19 -9.18
C MET A 66 20.22 0.74 -7.97
N GLN A 67 19.48 0.54 -6.88
CA GLN A 67 19.61 1.38 -5.68
C GLN A 67 21.03 1.35 -5.12
N THR A 68 21.64 0.16 -5.05
CA THR A 68 23.03 -0.01 -4.63
C THR A 68 23.98 0.75 -5.55
N GLU A 69 23.84 0.62 -6.87
CA GLU A 69 24.71 1.29 -7.84
C GLU A 69 24.61 2.82 -7.72
N ILE A 70 23.39 3.35 -7.59
CA ILE A 70 23.17 4.79 -7.37
C ILE A 70 23.82 5.26 -6.07
N LYS A 71 23.62 4.52 -4.97
CA LYS A 71 24.24 4.86 -3.68
C LYS A 71 25.77 4.88 -3.81
N THR A 72 26.37 3.93 -4.53
CA THR A 72 27.81 3.92 -4.80
C THR A 72 28.26 5.13 -5.62
N LEU A 73 27.55 5.47 -6.70
CA LEU A 73 27.87 6.64 -7.52
C LEU A 73 27.75 7.95 -6.73
N CYS A 74 26.68 8.09 -5.95
CA CYS A 74 26.46 9.24 -5.09
C CYS A 74 27.53 9.38 -4.00
N ALA A 75 27.91 8.28 -3.34
CA ALA A 75 29.00 8.26 -2.34
C ALA A 75 30.36 8.63 -2.95
N ALA A 76 30.57 8.33 -4.23
CA ALA A 76 31.76 8.72 -4.98
C ALA A 76 31.71 10.16 -5.53
N GLY A 77 30.64 10.92 -5.24
CA GLY A 77 30.46 12.28 -5.76
C GLY A 77 30.02 12.36 -7.22
N LYS A 78 29.72 11.23 -7.86
CA LYS A 78 29.36 11.11 -9.28
C LYS A 78 27.85 11.35 -9.50
N ARG A 79 27.40 12.56 -9.18
CA ARG A 79 25.95 12.93 -9.19
C ARG A 79 25.31 12.83 -10.58
N ASP A 80 26.03 13.23 -11.63
CA ASP A 80 25.51 13.19 -13.00
C ASP A 80 25.43 11.77 -13.54
N GLU A 81 26.44 10.92 -13.27
CA GLU A 81 26.41 9.50 -13.63
C GLU A 81 25.27 8.78 -12.92
N ALA A 82 25.03 9.10 -11.64
CA ALA A 82 23.89 8.56 -10.89
C ALA A 82 22.55 8.96 -11.53
N LEU A 83 22.37 10.25 -11.86
CA LEU A 83 21.15 10.72 -12.53
C LEU A 83 20.95 10.04 -13.89
N GLN A 84 22.00 9.95 -14.71
CA GLN A 84 21.94 9.27 -16.00
C GLN A 84 21.54 7.80 -15.84
N LYS A 85 22.13 7.08 -14.88
CA LYS A 85 21.79 5.68 -14.60
C LYS A 85 20.33 5.53 -14.19
N ALA A 86 19.84 6.41 -13.31
CA ALA A 86 18.43 6.41 -12.88
C ALA A 86 17.47 6.68 -14.04
N MET A 87 17.79 7.60 -14.94
CA MET A 87 16.98 7.87 -16.14
C MET A 87 16.94 6.69 -17.09
N VAL A 88 18.08 6.05 -17.35
CA VAL A 88 18.16 4.84 -18.20
C VAL A 88 17.31 3.72 -17.59
N TYR A 89 17.47 3.46 -16.29
CA TYR A 89 16.66 2.47 -15.58
C TYR A 89 15.17 2.80 -15.65
N GLY A 90 14.78 4.07 -15.41
CA GLY A 90 13.39 4.50 -15.50
C GLY A 90 12.79 4.25 -16.88
N LYS A 91 13.55 4.54 -17.95
CA LYS A 91 13.16 4.25 -19.34
C LYS A 91 12.98 2.74 -19.56
N GLU A 92 13.97 1.93 -19.19
CA GLU A 92 13.90 0.47 -19.31
C GLU A 92 12.68 -0.12 -18.59
N MET A 93 12.40 0.36 -17.39
CA MET A 93 11.24 -0.07 -16.61
C MET A 93 9.93 0.33 -17.30
N SER A 94 9.83 1.56 -17.81
CA SER A 94 8.65 2.03 -18.55
C SER A 94 8.36 1.24 -19.82
N GLU A 95 9.40 0.69 -20.46
CA GLU A 95 9.31 -0.09 -21.69
C GLU A 95 9.12 -1.59 -21.41
N SER A 96 9.35 -2.03 -20.17
CA SER A 96 9.27 -3.45 -19.80
C SER A 96 7.82 -3.94 -19.67
N GLY A 97 7.53 -5.07 -20.30
CA GLY A 97 6.23 -5.74 -20.17
C GLY A 97 5.95 -6.19 -18.73
N ASP A 98 7.00 -6.64 -18.03
CA ASP A 98 6.99 -7.05 -16.62
C ASP A 98 6.47 -5.94 -15.69
N PHE A 99 6.85 -4.68 -15.95
CA PHE A 99 6.41 -3.54 -15.15
C PHE A 99 5.05 -2.98 -15.60
N LYS A 100 4.66 -3.20 -16.86
CA LYS A 100 3.40 -2.65 -17.41
C LYS A 100 2.19 -3.08 -16.58
N GLN A 101 2.05 -4.35 -16.26
CA GLN A 101 0.91 -4.85 -15.48
C GLN A 101 0.90 -4.27 -14.07
N LEU A 102 2.07 -4.19 -13.42
CA LEU A 102 2.21 -3.60 -12.09
C LEU A 102 1.83 -2.11 -12.09
N ARG A 103 2.28 -1.36 -13.11
CA ARG A 103 1.91 0.04 -13.32
C ARG A 103 0.41 0.20 -13.52
N ASP A 104 -0.20 -0.60 -14.39
CA ASP A 104 -1.62 -0.52 -14.70
C ASP A 104 -2.47 -0.80 -13.43
N CYS A 105 -2.03 -1.74 -12.57
CA CYS A 105 -2.65 -1.95 -11.25
C CYS A 105 -2.49 -0.73 -10.31
N GLY A 106 -1.31 -0.10 -10.31
CA GLY A 106 -1.02 1.10 -9.51
C GLY A 106 -1.83 2.33 -9.94
N GLU A 107 -2.00 2.53 -11.26
CA GLU A 107 -2.82 3.62 -11.80
C GLU A 107 -4.30 3.48 -11.39
N MET A 108 -4.82 2.25 -11.36
CA MET A 108 -6.15 2.00 -10.81
C MET A 108 -6.25 2.39 -9.33
N ALA A 109 -5.24 2.06 -8.52
CA ALA A 109 -5.21 2.46 -7.11
C ALA A 109 -5.18 3.98 -6.94
N VAL A 110 -4.41 4.70 -7.78
CA VAL A 110 -4.36 6.17 -7.83
C VAL A 110 -5.73 6.76 -8.19
N ALA A 111 -6.37 6.26 -9.24
CA ALA A 111 -7.68 6.72 -9.68
C ALA A 111 -8.79 6.49 -8.64
N MET A 112 -8.62 5.48 -7.77
CA MET A 112 -9.54 5.16 -6.68
C MET A 112 -9.33 6.02 -5.43
N ALA A 113 -8.17 6.66 -5.30
CA ALA A 113 -7.82 7.51 -4.17
C ALA A 113 -7.21 8.85 -4.65
N PRO A 114 -7.97 9.69 -5.38
CA PRO A 114 -7.45 10.93 -5.95
C PRO A 114 -6.92 11.92 -4.89
N GLY A 115 -7.45 11.86 -3.67
CA GLY A 115 -6.95 12.65 -2.53
C GLY A 115 -5.64 12.14 -1.91
N PHE A 116 -5.23 10.90 -2.19
CA PHE A 116 -4.00 10.30 -1.67
C PHE A 116 -2.77 10.81 -2.46
N ILE A 117 -2.91 10.99 -3.78
CA ILE A 117 -1.86 11.59 -4.63
C ILE A 117 -1.87 13.12 -4.53
N ALA A 118 -3.02 13.77 -4.34
CA ALA A 118 -3.07 15.22 -4.17
C ALA A 118 -2.36 15.71 -2.88
N ASN A 119 -2.31 14.88 -1.82
CA ASN A 119 -1.60 15.17 -0.57
C ASN A 119 -0.21 14.50 -0.49
N ASN A 120 0.14 13.70 -1.48
CA ASN A 120 1.47 13.13 -1.66
C ASN A 120 1.82 13.20 -3.15
N PRO A 121 1.89 14.40 -3.74
CA PRO A 121 2.49 14.53 -5.05
C PRO A 121 3.90 14.01 -4.85
N GLY A 122 4.28 12.92 -5.52
CA GLY A 122 5.68 12.50 -5.56
C GLY A 122 6.48 13.76 -5.78
N ASN A 123 7.28 14.12 -4.77
CA ASN A 123 7.71 15.49 -4.54
C ASN A 123 8.17 16.09 -5.89
N PRO A 124 7.53 17.15 -6.43
CA PRO A 124 7.99 17.76 -7.68
C PRO A 124 9.39 18.37 -7.51
N ASP A 125 9.79 18.60 -6.25
CA ASP A 125 11.14 18.94 -5.81
C ASP A 125 11.89 17.71 -5.26
N ALA A 126 11.52 16.49 -5.67
CA ALA A 126 12.29 15.28 -5.36
C ALA A 126 13.71 15.59 -5.79
N GLY A 127 14.56 15.78 -4.78
CA GLY A 127 15.90 16.29 -4.93
C GLY A 127 16.69 15.44 -5.91
N HIS A 128 17.90 15.87 -6.22
CA HIS A 128 18.80 15.09 -7.04
C HIS A 128 18.80 13.63 -6.57
N VAL A 129 18.99 12.67 -7.48
CA VAL A 129 18.96 11.22 -7.17
C VAL A 129 19.83 10.83 -5.95
N CYS A 130 20.82 11.66 -5.59
CA CYS A 130 21.69 11.49 -4.43
C CYS A 130 21.21 12.14 -3.11
N ASP A 131 20.11 12.90 -3.13
CA ASP A 131 19.53 13.60 -1.99
C ASP A 131 18.30 12.87 -1.42
N ALA A 132 17.84 11.82 -2.11
CA ALA A 132 16.81 10.90 -1.62
C ALA A 132 17.42 9.94 -0.57
N ASN A 133 17.48 10.37 0.68
CA ASN A 133 17.84 9.52 1.83
C ASN A 133 17.04 9.89 3.08
#